data_AF-A0A8J7SS76-F1
#
_entry.id   AF-A0A8J7SS76-F1
#
_cell.length_a   1.000
_cell.length_b   1.000
_cell.length_c   1.000
_cell.angle_alpha   90.00
_cell.angle_beta   90.00
_cell.angle_gamma   90.00
#
_symmetry.space_group_name_H-M   'P 1'
#
loop_
_entity.id
_entity.type
_entity.pdbx_description
1 polymer ?
#
loop_
_entity_poly.entity_id
_entity_poly.type
_entity_poly.pdbx_seq_one_letter_code
_entity_poly.pdbx_strand_id
1 'polypeptide(L)' 'MQQQAMANATSQRRKAKITQAEAALERIAQGEFGYCAECGEDIAPKRLNHNPSVVTCIICASG' A
#
# COMPACT_ATOMS: atom_id res chain seq x y z
N MET A 1 30.88 5.61 6.72
CA MET A 1 29.98 4.96 5.71
C MET A 1 28.57 4.65 6.23
N GLN A 2 28.32 4.40 7.52
CA GLN A 2 26.96 4.10 8.03
C GLN A 2 25.93 5.23 7.83
N GLN A 3 26.32 6.50 7.96
CA GLN A 3 25.40 7.63 7.84
C GLN A 3 24.80 7.79 6.43
N GLN A 4 25.59 7.55 5.38
CA GLN A 4 25.15 7.65 3.99
C GLN A 4 24.17 6.52 3.61
N ALA A 5 24.40 5.30 4.12
CA ALA A 5 23.49 4.18 3.93
C ALA A 5 22.10 4.43 4.56
N MET A 6 22.06 4.99 5.77
CA MET A 6 20.79 5.34 6.44
C MET A 6 20.02 6.45 5.70
N ALA A 7 20.72 7.47 5.18
CA ALA A 7 20.11 8.52 4.37
C ALA A 7 19.47 7.96 3.09
N ASN A 8 20.19 7.07 2.39
CA ASN A 8 19.68 6.40 1.19
C ASN A 8 18.45 5.54 1.49
N ALA A 9 18.49 4.74 2.56
CA ALA A 9 17.34 3.91 2.98
C ALA A 9 16.11 4.76 3.29
N THR A 10 16.28 5.93 3.90
CA THR A 10 15.19 6.87 4.19
C THR A 10 14.59 7.44 2.90
N SER A 11 15.43 7.83 1.94
CA SER A 11 14.99 8.31 0.63
C SER A 11 14.19 7.26 -0.13
N GLN A 12 14.68 6.01 -0.17
CA GLN A 12 13.98 4.91 -0.85
C GLN A 12 12.61 4.61 -0.22
N ARG A 13 12.52 4.62 1.12
CA ARG A 13 11.23 4.44 1.82
C ARG A 13 10.24 5.56 1.49
N ARG A 14 10.70 6.80 1.33
CA ARG A 14 9.82 7.92 0.93
C ARG A 14 9.30 7.73 -0.50
N LYS A 15 10.18 7.35 -1.44
CA LYS A 15 9.78 7.07 -2.82
C LYS A 15 8.76 5.92 -2.89
N ALA A 16 9.01 4.83 -2.18
CA ALA A 16 8.07 3.70 -2.12
C ALA A 16 6.68 4.12 -1.61
N LYS A 17 6.62 4.99 -0.59
CA LYS A 17 5.35 5.53 -0.08
C LYS A 17 4.61 6.39 -1.11
N ILE A 18 5.33 7.19 -1.90
CA ILE A 18 4.72 7.99 -2.97
C ILE A 18 4.10 7.06 -4.02
N THR A 19 4.86 6.10 -4.51
CA THR A 19 4.37 5.11 -5.50
C THR A 19 3.16 4.34 -4.98
N GLN A 20 3.16 3.94 -3.70
CA GLN A 20 2.03 3.28 -3.06
C GLN A 20 0.79 4.18 -2.95
N ALA A 21 0.96 5.48 -2.75
CA ALA A 21 -0.15 6.43 -2.72
C ALA A 21 -0.72 6.67 -4.12
N GLU A 22 0.14 6.82 -5.13
CA GLU A 22 -0.26 6.95 -6.54
C GLU A 22 -1.07 5.73 -7.01
N ALA A 23 -0.61 4.52 -6.72
CA ALA A 23 -1.33 3.29 -7.05
C ALA A 23 -2.69 3.20 -6.33
N ALA A 24 -2.79 3.68 -5.09
CA ALA A 24 -4.07 3.73 -4.37
C ALA A 24 -5.06 4.68 -5.03
N LEU A 25 -4.60 5.87 -5.45
CA LEU A 25 -5.42 6.84 -6.18
C LEU A 25 -5.88 6.30 -7.53
N GLU A 26 -5.02 5.59 -8.24
CA GLU A 26 -5.37 4.95 -9.52
C GLU A 26 -6.49 3.91 -9.34
N ARG A 27 -6.42 3.05 -8.31
CA ARG A 27 -7.50 2.11 -8.02
C ARG A 27 -8.81 2.79 -7.68
N ILE A 28 -8.76 3.93 -6.97
CA ILE A 28 -9.97 4.73 -6.70
C ILE A 28 -10.57 5.21 -8.03
N ALA A 29 -9.75 5.72 -8.94
CA ALA A 29 -10.21 6.18 -10.25
C ALA A 29 -10.78 5.05 -11.10
N GLN A 30 -10.27 3.82 -10.95
CA GLN A 30 -10.75 2.63 -11.65
C GLN A 30 -11.98 1.98 -11.00
N GLY A 31 -12.40 2.41 -9.80
CA GLY A 31 -13.48 1.77 -9.04
C GLY A 31 -13.07 0.47 -8.33
N GLU A 32 -11.79 0.14 -8.34
CA GLU A 32 -11.20 -1.07 -7.74
C GLU A 32 -10.74 -0.85 -6.28
N PHE A 33 -10.89 0.37 -5.77
CA PHE A 33 -10.54 0.66 -4.39
C PHE A 33 -11.50 -0.01 -3.43
N GLY A 34 -10.93 -0.77 -2.49
CA GLY A 34 -11.70 -1.52 -1.50
C GLY A 34 -11.67 -3.02 -1.73
N TYR A 35 -11.20 -3.49 -2.89
CA TYR A 35 -11.14 -4.91 -3.21
C TYR A 35 -9.71 -5.48 -3.11
N CYS A 36 -9.63 -6.73 -2.69
CA CYS A 36 -8.40 -7.50 -2.58
C CYS A 36 -7.91 -7.89 -3.98
N ALA A 37 -6.68 -7.52 -4.33
CA ALA A 37 -6.08 -7.84 -5.62
C ALA A 37 -5.81 -9.36 -5.81
N GLU A 38 -5.88 -10.16 -4.74
CA GLU A 38 -5.63 -11.61 -4.80
C GLU A 38 -6.92 -12.42 -4.87
N CYS A 39 -7.89 -12.17 -4.00
CA CYS A 39 -9.13 -12.95 -3.92
C CYS A 39 -10.37 -12.21 -4.42
N GLY A 40 -10.29 -10.91 -4.70
CA GLY A 40 -11.42 -10.07 -5.11
C GLY A 40 -12.37 -9.66 -3.99
N GLU A 41 -12.20 -10.19 -2.77
CA GLU A 41 -13.07 -9.84 -1.63
C GLU A 41 -12.77 -8.45 -1.06
N ASP A 42 -13.71 -7.92 -0.26
CA ASP A 42 -13.58 -6.64 0.40
C ASP A 42 -12.38 -6.58 1.37
N ILE A 43 -11.62 -5.51 1.27
CA ILE A 43 -10.64 -5.10 2.27
C ILE A 43 -11.40 -4.38 3.38
N ALA A 44 -11.31 -4.91 4.61
CA ALA A 44 -11.95 -4.33 5.78
C ALA A 44 -11.70 -2.79 5.88
N PRO A 45 -12.76 -1.95 6.00
CA PRO A 45 -12.62 -0.49 6.00
C PRO A 45 -11.65 0.04 7.05
N LYS A 46 -11.56 -0.60 8.22
CA LYS A 46 -10.58 -0.25 9.27
C LYS A 46 -9.13 -0.34 8.77
N ARG A 47 -8.81 -1.29 7.88
CA ARG A 47 -7.47 -1.42 7.29
C ARG A 47 -7.20 -0.32 6.27
N LEU A 48 -8.17 -0.01 5.41
CA LEU A 48 -8.07 1.10 4.45
C LEU A 48 -7.96 2.46 5.15
N ASN A 49 -8.70 2.67 6.24
CA ASN A 49 -8.61 3.89 7.05
C ASN A 49 -7.24 4.04 7.73
N HIS A 50 -6.61 2.93 8.12
CA HIS A 50 -5.28 2.93 8.69
C HIS A 50 -4.19 3.12 7.61
N ASN A 51 -4.34 2.43 6.48
CA ASN A 51 -3.45 2.53 5.33
C ASN A 51 -4.25 2.30 4.03
N PRO A 52 -4.55 3.36 3.26
CA PRO A 52 -5.35 3.24 2.03
C PRO A 52 -4.56 2.59 0.87
N SER A 53 -3.25 2.44 1.00
CA SER A 53 -2.40 1.81 -0.01
C SER A 53 -2.33 0.29 0.11
N VAL A 54 -3.03 -0.34 1.05
CA VAL A 54 -3.07 -1.81 1.12
C VAL A 54 -3.85 -2.38 -0.06
N VAL A 55 -3.33 -3.45 -0.66
CA VAL A 55 -3.91 -4.08 -1.86
C VAL A 55 -4.51 -5.45 -1.62
N THR A 56 -4.35 -6.01 -0.43
CA THR A 56 -4.84 -7.36 -0.08
C THR A 56 -5.75 -7.31 1.15
N CYS A 57 -6.67 -8.26 1.30
CA CYS A 57 -7.47 -8.45 2.51
C CYS A 57 -6.60 -9.00 3.67
N ILE A 58 -7.17 -9.09 4.88
CA ILE A 58 -6.40 -9.55 6.05
C ILE A 58 -6.00 -11.03 5.93
N ILE A 59 -6.85 -11.82 5.27
CA ILE A 59 -6.65 -13.25 5.06
C ILE A 59 -5.46 -13.46 4.11
N CYS A 60 -5.51 -12.88 2.92
CA CYS A 60 -4.41 -12.93 1.94
C CYS A 60 -3.10 -12.35 2.48
N ALA A 61 -3.15 -11.28 3.28
CA ALA A 61 -1.94 -10.71 3.87
C ALA A 61 -1.30 -11.58 4.97
N SER A 62 -2.04 -12.57 5.48
CA SER A 62 -1.60 -13.46 6.57
C SER A 62 -1.34 -14.89 6.11
N GLY A 63 -1.65 -15.22 4.85
CA GLY A 63 -1.37 -16.49 4.20
C GLY A 63 -0.03 -16.47 3.48
#